data_AF-A0A3P7E189-F1
#
_entry.id   AF-A0A3P7E189-F1
#
_cell.length_a   1.000
_cell.length_b   1.000
_cell.length_c   1.000
_cell.angle_alpha   90.00
_cell.angle_beta   90.00
_cell.angle_gamma   90.00
#
_symmetry.space_group_name_H-M   'P 1'
#
loop_
_entity.id
_entity.type
_entity.pdbx_description
1 polymer ?
#
loop_
_entity_poly.entity_id
_entity_poly.type
_entity_poly.pdbx_seq_one_letter_code
_entity_poly.pdbx_strand_id
1 'polypeptide(L)' 'MCTLVLFLSLITIYRLSLLTQAVNGPVQRRFEYKHSFRAPDLCLRDGTIPFWSITGDAVASSEQLRL' A
#
# COMPACT_ATOMS: atom_id res chain seq x y z
N MET A 1 -39.32 -21.53 -21.15
CA MET A 1 -38.68 -20.26 -21.57
C MET A 1 -38.24 -19.43 -20.37
N CYS A 2 -39.14 -19.02 -19.46
CA CYS A 2 -38.78 -18.21 -18.28
C CYS A 2 -37.74 -18.88 -17.35
N THR A 3 -37.90 -20.16 -17.02
CA THR A 3 -36.95 -20.91 -16.15
C THR A 3 -35.53 -20.97 -16.71
N LEU A 4 -35.39 -21.14 -18.02
CA LEU A 4 -34.09 -21.19 -18.71
C LEU A 4 -33.43 -19.81 -18.68
N VAL A 5 -34.20 -18.73 -18.90
CA VAL A 5 -33.72 -17.36 -18.78
C VAL A 5 -33.23 -17.05 -17.36
N LEU A 6 -33.98 -17.47 -16.33
CA LEU A 6 -33.56 -17.30 -14.94
C LEU A 6 -32.26 -18.06 -14.63
N PHE A 7 -32.11 -19.31 -15.09
CA PHE A 7 -30.87 -20.07 -14.91
C PHE A 7 -29.67 -19.38 -15.59
N LEU A 8 -29.84 -18.90 -16.83
CA LEU A 8 -28.80 -18.15 -17.54
C LEU A 8 -28.43 -16.85 -16.81
N SER A 9 -29.41 -16.13 -16.26
CA SER A 9 -29.14 -14.94 -15.44
C SER A 9 -28.35 -15.28 -14.18
N LEU A 10 -28.66 -16.40 -13.52
CA LEU A 10 -27.93 -16.82 -12.32
C LEU A 10 -26.47 -17.19 -12.64
N ILE A 11 -26.25 -17.91 -13.74
CA ILE A 11 -24.91 -18.29 -14.22
C ILE A 11 -24.10 -17.03 -14.55
N THR A 12 -24.69 -16.07 -15.25
CA THR A 12 -24.00 -14.81 -15.61
C THR A 12 -23.65 -13.99 -14.38
N ILE A 13 -24.54 -13.89 -13.40
CA ILE A 13 -24.26 -13.22 -12.11
C ILE A 13 -23.12 -13.92 -11.37
N TYR A 14 -23.15 -15.26 -11.28
CA TYR A 14 -22.09 -16.03 -10.63
C TYR A 14 -20.73 -15.83 -11.30
N ARG A 15 -20.69 -15.88 -12.64
CA ARG A 15 -19.48 -15.60 -13.42
C ARG A 15 -18.94 -14.19 -13.17
N LEU A 16 -19.82 -13.19 -13.12
CA LEU A 16 -19.43 -11.80 -12.85
C LEU A 16 -18.83 -11.65 -11.45
N SER A 17 -19.44 -12.26 -10.44
CA SER A 17 -18.89 -12.27 -9.07
C SER A 17 -17.52 -12.93 -9.02
N LEU A 18 -17.33 -14.07 -9.69
CA LEU A 18 -16.04 -14.76 -9.77
C LEU A 18 -14.97 -13.89 -10.44
N LEU A 19 -15.33 -13.14 -11.48
CA LEU A 19 -14.43 -12.20 -12.15
C LEU A 19 -14.01 -11.06 -11.22
N THR A 20 -14.95 -10.48 -10.46
CA THR A 20 -14.62 -9.42 -9.49
C THR A 20 -13.66 -9.90 -8.42
N GLN A 21 -13.79 -11.15 -7.96
CA GLN A 21 -12.85 -11.72 -6.99
C GLN A 21 -11.47 -11.99 -7.60
N ALA A 22 -11.40 -12.40 -8.87
CA ALA A 22 -10.13 -12.60 -9.56
C ALA A 22 -9.37 -11.29 -9.79
N VAL A 23 -10.08 -10.18 -10.04
CA VAL A 23 -9.49 -8.84 -10.16
C VAL A 23 -9.00 -8.31 -8.80
N ASN A 24 -9.71 -8.63 -7.72
CA ASN A 24 -9.34 -8.26 -6.34
C ASN A 24 -8.29 -9.21 -5.72
N GLY A 25 -7.44 -9.82 -6.55
CA GLY A 25 -6.28 -10.59 -6.08
C GLY A 25 -5.38 -9.78 -5.15
N PRO A 26 -4.42 -10.43 -4.46
CA PRO A 26 -3.54 -9.76 -3.53
C PRO A 26 -2.85 -8.58 -4.21
N VAL A 27 -3.12 -7.36 -3.72
CA VAL A 27 -2.52 -6.13 -4.24
C VAL A 27 -1.02 -6.22 -4.06
N GLN A 28 -0.28 -6.21 -5.18
CA GLN A 28 1.18 -6.19 -5.15
C GLN A 28 1.64 -4.85 -4.56
N ARG A 29 2.20 -4.89 -3.35
CA ARG A 29 2.77 -3.71 -2.69
C ARG A 29 4.27 -3.66 -2.97
N ARG A 30 4.75 -2.50 -3.41
CA ARG A 30 6.18 -2.22 -3.55
C ARG A 30 6.61 -1.30 -2.41
N PHE A 31 7.66 -1.68 -1.71
CA PHE A 31 8.27 -0.82 -0.72
C PHE A 31 9.09 0.29 -1.42
N GLU A 32 8.79 1.54 -1.09
CA GLU A 32 9.47 2.71 -1.63
C GLU A 32 10.44 3.29 -0.60
N TYR A 33 11.67 2.78 -0.60
CA TYR A 33 12.69 3.16 0.37
C TYR A 33 13.07 4.65 0.32
N LYS A 34 12.95 5.32 -0.83
CA LYS A 34 13.21 6.77 -0.96
C LYS A 34 12.14 7.63 -0.30
N HIS A 35 10.98 7.06 -0.02
CA HIS A 35 9.84 7.71 0.64
C HIS A 35 9.61 7.14 2.05
N SER A 36 10.62 6.47 2.61
CA SER A 36 10.57 5.84 3.91
C SER A 36 11.84 6.11 4.69
N PHE A 37 11.73 6.24 6.00
CA PHE A 37 12.85 6.18 6.94
C PHE A 37 12.42 5.31 8.14
N ARG A 38 13.38 4.64 8.78
CA ARG A 38 13.11 3.77 9.94
C ARG A 38 14.31 3.71 10.85
N ALA A 39 14.06 3.37 12.11
CA ALA A 39 15.10 2.96 13.06
C ALA A 39 15.47 1.47 12.89
N PRO A 40 16.66 1.07 13.38
CA PRO A 40 17.78 1.92 13.84
C PRO A 40 18.47 2.64 12.67
N ASP A 41 19.40 3.56 12.97
CA ASP A 41 20.17 4.35 12.00
C ASP A 41 19.32 5.25 11.10
N LEU A 42 18.26 5.84 11.66
CA LEU A 42 17.34 6.74 10.96
C LEU A 42 18.04 7.97 10.37
N CYS A 43 19.02 8.52 11.09
CA CYS A 43 19.84 9.63 10.65
C CYS A 43 21.30 9.23 10.47
N LEU A 44 21.96 9.87 9.52
CA LEU A 44 23.39 9.78 9.29
C LEU A 44 24.18 10.48 10.41
N ARG A 45 25.51 10.36 10.38
CA ARG A 45 26.41 10.99 11.37
C ARG A 45 26.34 12.51 11.39
N ASP A 46 25.92 13.12 10.30
CA ASP A 46 25.68 14.57 10.17
C ASP A 46 24.26 14.99 10.60
N GLY A 47 23.45 14.05 11.10
CA GLY A 47 22.07 14.30 11.54
C GLY A 47 21.06 14.34 10.40
N THR A 48 21.46 14.12 9.15
CA THR A 48 20.55 14.13 8.01
C THR A 48 19.80 12.80 7.86
N ILE A 49 18.57 12.86 7.36
CA ILE A 49 17.79 11.66 6.99
C ILE A 49 17.93 11.47 5.48
N PRO A 50 18.39 10.30 4.99
CA PRO A 50 18.51 10.05 3.56
C PRO A 50 17.19 10.31 2.82
N PHE A 51 17.23 11.08 1.74
CA PHE A 51 16.07 11.47 0.91
C PHE A 51 15.08 12.47 1.51
N TRP A 52 15.32 12.98 2.73
CA TRP A 52 14.43 13.92 3.41
C TRP A 52 15.18 15.19 3.82
N SER A 53 14.47 16.32 3.82
CA SER A 53 14.92 17.59 4.39
C SER A 53 14.19 17.89 5.69
N ILE A 54 14.97 18.27 6.71
CA ILE A 54 14.44 18.68 8.02
C ILE A 54 14.40 20.22 8.04
N THR A 55 13.30 20.79 8.50
CA THR A 55 13.11 22.24 8.63
C THR A 55 12.37 22.56 9.94
N GLY A 56 12.49 23.80 10.43
CA GLY A 56 11.88 24.20 11.70
C GLY A 56 12.58 23.59 12.91
N ASP A 57 11.81 23.27 13.94
CA ASP A 57 12.32 22.77 15.23
C ASP A 57 12.44 21.23 15.29
N ALA A 58 12.33 20.57 14.13
CA ALA A 58 12.43 19.12 14.04
C ALA A 58 13.87 18.63 14.31
N VAL A 59 14.00 17.58 15.12
CA VAL A 59 15.29 17.01 15.57
C VAL A 59 15.33 15.52 15.27
N ALA A 60 16.25 15.10 14.39
CA ALA A 60 16.48 13.69 14.08
C ALA A 60 17.51 13.05 15.02
N SER A 61 17.25 11.79 15.38
CA SER A 61 18.19 10.89 16.07
C SER A 61 18.23 9.54 15.37
N SER A 62 19.10 8.62 15.82
CA SER A 62 19.18 7.26 15.25
C SER A 62 17.88 6.46 15.42
N GLU A 63 17.09 6.78 16.45
CA GLU A 63 15.90 6.03 16.84
C GLU A 63 14.58 6.70 16.43
N GLN A 64 14.55 8.03 16.31
CA GLN A 64 13.31 8.76 16.02
C GLN A 64 13.55 10.13 15.40
N LEU A 65 12.50 10.66 14.77
CA LEU A 65 12.38 12.07 14.40
C LEU A 65 11.42 12.74 15.38
N ARG A 66 11.91 13.71 16.15
CA ARG A 66 11.05 14.65 16.86
C ARG A 66 10.60 15.71 15.86
N LEU A 67 9.29 15.85 15.68
CA LEU A 67 8.68 16.90 14.89
C LEU A 67 8.46 18.17 15.72
#